data_AF-A0A329W220-F1
#
_entry.id   AF-A0A329W220-F1
#
_cell.length_a   1.000
_cell.length_b   1.000
_cell.length_c   1.000
_cell.angle_alpha   90.00
_cell.angle_beta   90.00
_cell.angle_gamma   90.00
#
_symmetry.space_group_name_H-M   'P 1'
#
loop_
_entity.id
_entity.type
_entity.pdbx_description
1 polymer ?
#
loop_
_entity_poly.entity_id
_entity_poly.type
_entity_poly.pdbx_seq_one_letter_code
_entity_poly.pdbx_strand_id
1 'polypeptide(L)'
;MGTSGIMNVGQLQGYRPYLAYLGNTSELGILSFITNLAGTATGAVLSIINQIGIPRIYYTEGQYINKHIKLIFLVCIVLSFLSIPAGMIFFHIAEKDNFYPYLFLLPVGVLQEGGNAIIGTYNHLYNIKDGKLSIFATSGVLGFTVMAVMLSIYTITKMDVFITIALGIIFSQFCVVMYIMINTHKSLK
;
A
#
# COMPACT_ATOMS: atom_id res chain seq x y z
N MET A 1 11.83 -8.20 -12.32
CA MET A 1 11.39 -7.02 -11.54
C MET A 1 12.15 -5.81 -12.05
N GLY A 2 11.47 -4.79 -12.59
CA GLY A 2 12.12 -3.53 -12.93
C GLY A 2 12.46 -2.71 -11.69
N THR A 3 13.21 -1.62 -11.86
CA THR A 3 13.63 -0.69 -10.80
C THR A 3 12.47 -0.20 -9.93
N SER A 4 11.29 0.03 -10.52
CA SER A 4 10.08 0.41 -9.76
C SER A 4 9.62 -0.65 -8.75
N GLY A 5 9.73 -1.94 -9.08
CA GLY A 5 9.36 -3.02 -8.15
C GLY A 5 10.29 -3.10 -6.94
N ILE A 6 11.59 -2.90 -7.17
CA ILE A 6 12.60 -2.86 -6.09
C ILE A 6 12.32 -1.67 -5.16
N MET A 7 12.02 -0.51 -5.72
CA MET A 7 11.72 0.69 -4.94
C MET A 7 10.41 0.55 -4.14
N ASN A 8 9.38 -0.10 -4.69
CA ASN A 8 8.15 -0.38 -3.96
C ASN A 8 8.39 -1.34 -2.78
N VAL A 9 9.20 -2.39 -3.00
CA VAL A 9 9.61 -3.29 -1.91
C VAL A 9 10.39 -2.53 -0.84
N GLY A 10 11.34 -1.68 -1.23
CA GLY A 10 12.08 -0.82 -0.31
C GLY A 10 11.17 0.11 0.49
N GLN A 11 10.18 0.74 -0.16
CA GLN A 11 9.21 1.62 0.49
C GLN A 11 8.36 0.88 1.53
N LEU A 12 7.80 -0.28 1.14
CA LEU A 12 6.81 -0.99 1.95
C LEU A 12 7.42 -2.00 2.93
N GLN A 13 8.68 -2.41 2.74
CA GLN A 13 9.33 -3.41 3.58
C GLN A 13 10.69 -2.96 4.11
N GLY A 14 11.17 -1.76 3.75
CA GLY A 14 12.47 -1.24 4.20
C GLY A 14 12.57 -1.02 5.70
N TYR A 15 11.45 -0.87 6.40
CA TYR A 15 11.43 -0.81 7.87
C TYR A 15 11.86 -2.13 8.53
N ARG A 16 11.71 -3.27 7.83
CA ARG A 16 11.98 -4.60 8.40
C ARG A 16 13.44 -4.80 8.81
N PRO A 17 14.45 -4.62 7.92
CA PRO A 17 15.85 -4.73 8.31
C PRO A 17 16.26 -3.68 9.34
N TYR A 18 15.66 -2.49 9.29
CA TYR A 18 15.92 -1.43 10.26
C TYR A 18 15.45 -1.80 11.69
N LEU A 19 14.24 -2.33 11.83
CA LEU A 19 13.75 -2.81 13.13
C LEU A 19 14.54 -4.01 13.65
N ALA A 20 14.93 -4.92 12.76
CA ALA A 20 15.77 -6.07 13.12
C ALA A 20 17.13 -5.61 13.67
N TYR A 21 17.73 -4.59 13.05
CA TYR A 21 18.98 -3.99 13.52
C TYR A 21 18.86 -3.37 14.92
N LEU A 22 17.70 -2.78 15.25
CA LEU A 22 17.43 -2.22 16.57
C LEU A 22 17.04 -3.25 17.63
N GLY A 23 16.90 -4.53 17.28
CA GLY A 23 16.48 -5.60 18.20
C GLY A 23 14.97 -5.72 18.40
N ASN A 24 14.15 -4.95 17.68
CA ASN A 24 12.68 -4.95 17.78
C ASN A 24 12.05 -6.08 16.95
N THR A 25 12.48 -7.32 17.18
CA THR A 25 12.08 -8.48 16.37
C THR A 25 10.64 -8.93 16.62
N SER A 26 10.13 -8.71 17.84
CA SER A 26 8.74 -9.02 18.21
C SER A 26 7.76 -8.10 17.49
N GLU A 27 8.01 -6.79 17.55
CA GLU A 27 7.20 -5.75 16.92
C GLU A 27 7.20 -5.89 15.41
N LEU A 28 8.37 -6.21 14.84
CA LEU A 28 8.51 -6.57 13.43
C LEU A 28 7.61 -7.75 13.04
N GLY A 29 7.58 -8.81 13.85
CA GLY A 29 6.75 -9.99 13.63
C GLY A 29 5.26 -9.65 13.64
N ILE A 30 4.81 -8.90 14.65
CA ILE A 30 3.42 -8.46 14.80
C ILE A 30 3.00 -7.56 13.63
N LEU A 31 3.79 -6.52 13.32
CA LEU A 31 3.54 -5.60 12.20
C LEU A 31 3.40 -6.36 10.89
N SER A 32 4.39 -7.20 10.59
CA SER A 32 4.44 -7.94 9.33
C SER A 32 3.26 -8.91 9.23
N PHE A 33 2.96 -9.63 10.31
CA PHE A 33 1.86 -10.58 10.30
C PHE A 33 0.51 -9.89 10.06
N ILE A 34 0.18 -8.86 10.85
CA ILE A 34 -1.15 -8.23 10.77
C ILE A 34 -1.34 -7.48 9.45
N THR A 35 -0.33 -6.70 9.01
CA THR A 35 -0.44 -5.96 7.75
C THR A 35 -0.51 -6.90 6.54
N ASN A 36 0.26 -8.00 6.53
CA ASN A 36 0.19 -9.00 5.47
C ASN A 36 -1.12 -9.80 5.50
N LEU A 37 -1.70 -10.07 6.67
CA LEU A 37 -2.99 -10.76 6.78
C LEU A 37 -4.09 -9.98 6.05
N ALA A 38 -4.23 -8.69 6.36
CA ALA A 38 -5.17 -7.81 5.68
C ALA A 38 -4.81 -7.60 4.20
N GLY A 39 -3.51 -7.44 3.89
CA GLY A 39 -3.02 -7.28 2.53
C GLY A 39 -3.34 -8.50 1.66
N THR A 40 -3.20 -9.72 2.18
CA THR A 40 -3.48 -10.95 1.41
C THR A 40 -4.96 -11.04 1.01
N ALA A 41 -5.87 -10.81 1.95
CA ALA A 41 -7.30 -10.82 1.67
C ALA A 41 -7.68 -9.69 0.68
N THR A 42 -7.14 -8.50 0.88
CA THR A 42 -7.38 -7.34 0.01
C THR A 42 -6.84 -7.58 -1.40
N GLY A 43 -5.63 -8.12 -1.52
CA GLY A 43 -4.99 -8.44 -2.79
C GLY A 43 -5.81 -9.43 -3.62
N ALA A 44 -6.42 -10.44 -2.98
CA ALA A 44 -7.32 -11.37 -3.67
C ALA A 44 -8.55 -10.66 -4.25
N VAL A 45 -9.21 -9.79 -3.48
CA VAL A 45 -10.38 -9.03 -3.93
C VAL A 45 -10.00 -8.05 -5.05
N LEU A 46 -8.92 -7.30 -4.87
CA LEU A 46 -8.44 -6.33 -5.86
C LEU A 46 -7.95 -7.00 -7.15
N SER A 47 -7.41 -8.22 -7.08
CA SER A 47 -7.06 -9.02 -8.25
C SER A 47 -8.27 -9.33 -9.12
N ILE A 48 -9.40 -9.73 -8.52
CA ILE A 48 -10.66 -9.98 -9.24
C ILE A 48 -11.15 -8.69 -9.91
N ILE A 49 -11.16 -7.58 -9.17
CA ILE A 49 -11.56 -6.27 -9.70
C ILE A 49 -10.67 -5.88 -10.89
N ASN A 50 -9.36 -6.05 -10.76
CA ASN A 50 -8.38 -5.74 -11.80
C ASN A 50 -8.54 -6.63 -13.04
N GLN A 51 -8.80 -7.92 -12.88
CA GLN A 51 -9.05 -8.83 -14.01
C GLN A 51 -10.28 -8.43 -14.82
N ILE A 52 -11.30 -7.85 -14.18
CA ILE A 52 -12.52 -7.36 -14.86
C ILE A 52 -12.30 -5.94 -15.44
N GLY A 53 -11.59 -5.08 -14.70
CA GLY A 53 -11.47 -3.66 -15.02
C GLY A 53 -10.37 -3.32 -16.01
N ILE A 54 -9.20 -3.95 -15.91
CA ILE A 54 -8.05 -3.65 -16.78
C ILE A 54 -8.38 -3.87 -18.27
N PRO A 55 -9.03 -4.96 -18.70
CA PRO A 55 -9.40 -5.13 -20.11
C PRO A 55 -10.29 -4.00 -20.64
N ARG A 56 -11.19 -3.48 -19.80
CA ARG A 56 -12.04 -2.33 -20.16
C ARG A 56 -11.23 -1.04 -20.30
N ILE A 57 -10.18 -0.85 -19.51
CA ILE A 57 -9.27 0.29 -19.64
C ILE A 57 -8.56 0.23 -20.99
N TYR A 58 -8.05 -0.93 -21.41
CA TYR A 58 -7.44 -1.11 -22.73
C TYR A 58 -8.45 -0.90 -23.87
N TYR A 59 -9.64 -1.50 -23.78
CA TYR A 59 -10.68 -1.36 -24.81
C TYR A 59 -11.17 0.09 -24.99
N THR A 60 -11.20 0.86 -23.91
CA THR A 60 -11.65 2.27 -23.92
C THR A 60 -10.50 3.27 -24.02
N GLU A 61 -9.29 2.82 -24.36
CA GLU A 61 -8.08 3.66 -24.47
C GLU A 61 -7.85 4.57 -23.24
N GLY A 62 -8.18 4.05 -22.05
CA GLY A 62 -8.00 4.74 -20.79
C GLY A 62 -9.20 5.54 -20.27
N GLN A 63 -10.31 5.67 -21.01
CA GLN A 63 -11.47 6.44 -20.53
C GLN A 63 -12.12 5.85 -19.27
N TYR A 64 -12.04 4.53 -19.10
CA TYR A 64 -12.60 3.83 -17.93
C TYR A 64 -11.78 3.99 -16.63
N ILE A 65 -10.58 4.61 -16.68
CA ILE A 65 -9.64 4.62 -15.53
C ILE A 65 -10.25 5.22 -14.26
N ASN A 66 -10.92 6.36 -14.37
CA ASN A 66 -11.46 7.07 -13.20
C ASN A 66 -12.55 6.24 -12.51
N LYS A 67 -13.35 5.50 -13.29
CA LYS A 67 -14.38 4.62 -12.74
C LYS A 67 -13.75 3.41 -12.04
N HIS A 68 -12.67 2.87 -12.61
CA HIS A 68 -11.92 1.77 -12.00
C HIS A 68 -11.23 2.18 -10.69
N ILE A 69 -10.55 3.33 -10.67
CA ILE A 69 -9.90 3.85 -9.46
C ILE A 69 -10.94 4.15 -8.36
N LYS A 70 -12.08 4.75 -8.71
CA LYS A 70 -13.18 4.98 -7.74
C LYS A 70 -13.69 3.67 -7.15
N LEU A 71 -13.81 2.61 -7.95
CA LEU A 71 -14.21 1.30 -7.47
C LEU A 71 -13.17 0.70 -6.50
N ILE A 72 -11.89 0.75 -6.86
CA ILE A 72 -10.80 0.30 -5.96
C ILE A 72 -10.86 1.06 -4.64
N PHE A 73 -10.98 2.39 -4.69
CA PHE A 73 -11.04 3.24 -3.50
C PHE A 73 -12.24 2.90 -2.61
N LEU A 74 -13.44 2.77 -3.18
CA LEU A 74 -14.64 2.39 -2.44
C LEU A 74 -14.48 1.03 -1.76
N VAL A 75 -13.95 0.04 -2.47
CA VAL A 75 -13.72 -1.31 -1.94
C VAL A 75 -12.68 -1.26 -0.81
N CYS A 76 -11.60 -0.48 -0.94
CA CYS A 76 -10.60 -0.34 0.12
C CYS A 76 -11.19 0.29 1.39
N ILE A 77 -12.09 1.27 1.27
CA ILE A 77 -12.80 1.84 2.42
C ILE A 77 -13.64 0.76 3.11
N VAL A 78 -14.46 0.05 2.35
CA VAL A 78 -15.33 -1.02 2.88
C VAL A 78 -14.50 -2.11 3.56
N LEU A 79 -13.44 -2.59 2.90
CA LEU A 79 -12.53 -3.60 3.46
C LEU A 79 -11.79 -3.08 4.70
N SER A 80 -11.42 -1.80 4.75
CA SER A 80 -10.77 -1.23 5.94
C SER A 80 -11.70 -1.30 7.15
N PHE A 81 -12.97 -0.92 7.01
CA PHE A 81 -13.94 -1.02 8.10
C PHE A 81 -14.26 -2.47 8.48
N LEU A 82 -14.42 -3.36 7.50
CA LEU A 82 -14.72 -4.78 7.75
C LEU A 82 -13.52 -5.56 8.29
N SER A 83 -12.30 -5.09 8.04
CA SER A 83 -11.09 -5.79 8.48
C SER A 83 -11.00 -5.89 10.01
N ILE A 84 -11.46 -4.87 10.74
CA ILE A 84 -11.40 -4.84 12.21
C ILE A 84 -12.28 -5.94 12.84
N PRO A 85 -13.61 -6.01 12.60
CA PRO A 85 -14.44 -7.06 13.18
C PRO A 85 -14.04 -8.45 12.67
N ALA A 86 -13.62 -8.58 11.41
CA ALA A 86 -13.12 -9.85 10.89
C ALA A 86 -11.84 -10.28 11.63
N GLY A 87 -10.93 -9.35 11.91
CA GLY A 87 -9.72 -9.58 12.70
C GLY A 87 -10.01 -9.97 14.15
N MET A 88 -10.99 -9.32 14.79
CA MET A 88 -11.44 -9.69 16.15
C MET A 88 -11.92 -11.14 16.19
N ILE A 89 -12.81 -11.52 15.27
CA ILE A 89 -13.34 -12.89 15.18
C ILE A 89 -12.20 -13.89 14.92
N PHE A 90 -11.32 -13.58 13.97
CA PHE A 90 -10.19 -14.44 13.62
C PHE A 90 -9.24 -14.67 14.80
N PHE A 91 -8.84 -13.60 15.49
CA PHE A 91 -7.94 -13.69 16.64
C PHE A 91 -8.59 -14.38 17.84
N HIS A 92 -9.89 -14.21 18.04
CA HIS A 92 -10.62 -14.96 19.06
C HIS A 92 -10.60 -16.47 18.79
N ILE A 93 -10.95 -16.88 17.56
CA ILE A 93 -10.96 -18.29 17.15
C ILE A 93 -9.55 -18.90 17.20
N ALA A 94 -8.51 -18.10 16.90
CA ALA A 94 -7.13 -18.54 16.94
C ALA A 94 -6.50 -18.52 18.34
N GLU A 95 -7.27 -18.16 19.38
CA GLU A 95 -6.78 -18.00 20.77
C GLU A 95 -5.58 -17.02 20.85
N LYS A 96 -5.66 -15.93 20.10
CA LYS A 96 -4.64 -14.88 19.94
C LYS A 96 -5.13 -13.50 20.40
N ASP A 97 -5.78 -13.45 21.56
CA ASP A 97 -6.31 -12.20 22.14
C ASP A 97 -5.22 -11.14 22.39
N ASN A 98 -3.96 -11.55 22.52
CA ASN A 98 -2.81 -10.65 22.64
C ASN A 98 -2.58 -9.77 21.39
N PHE A 99 -3.25 -10.05 20.26
CA PHE A 99 -3.18 -9.25 19.05
C PHE A 99 -4.23 -8.13 18.97
N TYR A 100 -5.22 -8.09 19.88
CA TYR A 100 -6.29 -7.09 19.87
C TYR A 100 -5.81 -5.64 19.89
N PRO A 101 -4.78 -5.24 20.67
CA PRO A 101 -4.27 -3.87 20.67
C PRO A 101 -3.78 -3.40 19.29
N TYR A 102 -3.46 -4.34 18.39
CA TYR A 102 -2.85 -4.07 17.10
C TYR A 102 -3.83 -4.17 15.93
N LEU A 103 -5.12 -4.36 16.19
CA LEU A 103 -6.16 -4.46 15.15
C LEU A 103 -6.21 -3.25 14.22
N PHE A 104 -5.80 -2.06 14.70
CA PHE A 104 -5.71 -0.85 13.88
C PHE A 104 -4.72 -0.97 12.71
N LEU A 105 -3.82 -1.95 12.72
CA LEU A 105 -2.89 -2.23 11.64
C LEU A 105 -3.53 -3.00 10.47
N LEU A 106 -4.72 -3.61 10.67
CA LEU A 106 -5.42 -4.30 9.58
C LEU A 106 -5.83 -3.33 8.47
N PRO A 107 -6.49 -2.18 8.75
CA PRO A 107 -6.73 -1.15 7.74
C PRO A 107 -5.47 -0.68 7.02
N VAL A 108 -4.31 -0.63 7.69
CA VAL A 108 -3.03 -0.24 7.06
C VAL A 108 -2.66 -1.21 5.94
N GLY A 109 -2.80 -2.52 6.18
CA GLY A 109 -2.58 -3.54 5.15
C GLY A 109 -3.54 -3.44 3.96
N VAL A 110 -4.81 -3.11 4.23
CA VAL A 110 -5.82 -2.84 3.17
C VAL A 110 -5.40 -1.64 2.32
N LEU A 111 -5.06 -0.53 2.96
CA LEU A 111 -4.67 0.71 2.28
C LEU A 111 -3.38 0.55 1.48
N GLN A 112 -2.42 -0.22 2.00
CA GLN A 112 -1.20 -0.56 1.29
C GLN A 112 -1.50 -1.26 -0.05
N GLU A 113 -2.34 -2.31 -0.03
CA GLU A 113 -2.69 -3.02 -1.26
C GLU A 113 -3.60 -2.20 -2.19
N GLY A 114 -4.48 -1.37 -1.62
CA GLY A 114 -5.25 -0.39 -2.38
C GLY A 114 -4.35 0.57 -3.15
N GLY A 115 -3.33 1.11 -2.50
CA GLY A 115 -2.32 1.98 -3.12
C GLY A 115 -1.61 1.28 -4.28
N ASN A 116 -1.12 0.06 -4.05
CA ASN A 116 -0.48 -0.76 -5.08
C ASN A 116 -1.41 -1.01 -6.29
N ALA A 117 -2.69 -1.31 -6.06
CA ALA A 117 -3.65 -1.52 -7.15
C ALA A 117 -3.92 -0.25 -7.96
N ILE A 118 -3.99 0.92 -7.31
CA ILE A 118 -4.14 2.21 -8.00
C ILE A 118 -2.88 2.51 -8.84
N ILE A 119 -1.69 2.31 -8.28
CA ILE A 119 -0.41 2.47 -8.99
C ILE A 119 -0.37 1.55 -10.21
N GLY A 120 -0.74 0.28 -10.05
CA GLY A 120 -0.83 -0.70 -11.14
C GLY A 120 -1.82 -0.26 -12.23
N THR A 121 -2.96 0.29 -11.85
CA THR A 121 -3.95 0.84 -12.78
C THR A 121 -3.36 1.97 -13.64
N TYR A 122 -2.65 2.92 -13.02
CA TYR A 122 -1.97 3.99 -13.75
C TYR A 122 -0.86 3.47 -14.65
N ASN A 123 -0.15 2.41 -14.25
CA ASN A 123 0.86 1.78 -15.10
C ASN A 123 0.26 1.25 -16.40
N HIS A 124 -0.92 0.63 -16.35
CA HIS A 124 -1.63 0.22 -17.57
C HIS A 124 -1.99 1.40 -18.47
N LEU A 125 -2.43 2.54 -17.92
CA LEU A 125 -2.70 3.74 -18.72
C LEU A 125 -1.44 4.28 -19.39
N TYR A 126 -0.31 4.30 -18.69
CA TYR A 126 0.97 4.71 -19.27
C TYR A 126 1.40 3.78 -20.42
N ASN A 127 1.19 2.48 -20.28
CA ASN A 127 1.46 1.52 -21.35
C ASN A 127 0.55 1.72 -22.57
N ILE A 128 -0.72 2.10 -22.37
CA ILE A 128 -1.65 2.40 -23.47
C ILE A 128 -1.21 3.65 -24.24
N LYS A 129 -0.64 4.63 -23.53
CA LYS A 129 -0.31 5.95 -24.10
C LYS A 129 1.19 6.15 -24.36
N ASP A 130 1.96 5.07 -24.40
CA ASP A 130 3.42 5.07 -24.60
C ASP A 130 4.18 6.08 -23.71
N GLY A 131 3.70 6.27 -22.48
CA GLY A 131 4.28 7.22 -21.54
C GLY A 131 5.59 6.71 -20.92
N LYS A 132 6.41 7.64 -20.42
CA LYS A 132 7.68 7.30 -19.77
C LYS A 132 7.46 6.58 -18.43
N LEU A 133 7.83 5.30 -18.37
CA LEU A 133 7.74 4.48 -17.15
C LEU A 133 8.68 4.93 -16.02
N SER A 134 9.60 5.87 -16.28
CA SER A 134 10.50 6.42 -15.26
C SER A 134 9.74 7.08 -14.09
N ILE A 135 8.51 7.53 -14.30
CA ILE A 135 7.64 8.11 -13.27
C ILE A 135 7.36 7.11 -12.13
N PHE A 136 7.28 5.81 -12.44
CA PHE A 136 7.09 4.76 -11.44
C PHE A 136 8.37 4.48 -10.63
N ALA A 137 9.54 4.74 -11.21
CA ALA A 137 10.81 4.65 -10.48
C ALA A 137 11.01 5.88 -9.57
N THR A 138 10.76 7.09 -10.07
CA THR A 138 10.90 8.33 -9.28
C THR A 138 9.88 8.40 -8.14
N SER A 139 8.65 7.95 -8.36
CA SER A 139 7.65 7.82 -7.30
C SER A 139 8.08 6.79 -6.25
N GLY A 140 8.66 5.65 -6.63
CA GLY A 140 9.24 4.71 -5.67
C GLY A 140 10.33 5.33 -4.78
N VAL A 141 11.21 6.18 -5.34
CA VAL A 141 12.22 6.93 -4.56
C VAL A 141 11.56 7.90 -3.58
N LEU A 142 10.49 8.59 -3.99
CA LEU A 142 9.71 9.47 -3.11
C LEU A 142 9.12 8.67 -1.94
N GLY A 143 8.48 7.54 -2.22
CA GLY A 143 7.91 6.66 -1.20
C GLY A 143 8.97 6.16 -0.21
N PHE A 144 10.12 5.72 -0.72
CA PHE A 144 11.26 5.31 0.11
C PHE A 144 11.77 6.44 1.01
N THR A 145 11.88 7.66 0.46
CA THR A 145 12.32 8.84 1.23
C THR A 145 11.35 9.16 2.36
N VAL A 146 10.04 9.12 2.11
CA VAL A 146 9.02 9.35 3.14
C VAL A 146 9.13 8.31 4.26
N MET A 147 9.31 7.03 3.91
CA MET A 147 9.52 5.97 4.90
C MET A 147 10.80 6.23 5.72
N ALA A 148 11.91 6.57 5.08
CA ALA A 148 13.17 6.86 5.75
C ALA A 148 13.06 8.05 6.73
N VAL A 149 12.32 9.10 6.36
CA VAL A 149 12.03 10.23 7.25
C VAL A 149 11.23 9.77 8.47
N MET A 150 10.21 8.92 8.30
CA MET A 150 9.42 8.40 9.41
C MET A 150 10.25 7.53 10.37
N LEU A 151 11.15 6.69 9.84
CA LEU A 151 12.09 5.93 10.67
C LEU A 151 13.09 6.83 11.41
N SER A 152 13.49 7.94 10.79
CA SER A 152 14.35 8.94 11.44
C SER A 152 13.61 9.63 12.59
N ILE A 153 12.34 10.00 12.39
CA ILE A 153 11.47 10.54 13.44
C ILE A 153 11.35 9.55 14.60
N TYR A 154 11.09 8.27 14.33
CA TYR A 154 11.07 7.22 15.36
C TYR A 154 12.36 7.20 16.19
N THR A 155 13.52 7.30 15.54
CA THR A 155 14.83 7.30 16.22
C THR A 155 14.95 8.44 17.21
N ILE A 156 14.50 9.63 16.82
CA ILE A 156 14.67 10.90 17.56
C ILE A 156 13.64 11.03 18.68
N THR A 157 12.37 10.78 18.38
CA THR A 157 11.25 11.05 19.30
C THR A 157 10.88 9.86 20.17
N LYS A 158 11.35 8.65 19.82
CA LYS A 158 10.94 7.40 20.48
C LYS A 158 9.42 7.20 20.49
N MET A 159 8.73 7.72 19.46
CA MET A 159 7.31 7.49 19.24
C MET A 159 7.04 5.98 19.09
N ASP A 160 5.81 5.55 19.38
CA ASP A 160 5.42 4.15 19.23
C ASP A 160 5.73 3.62 17.81
N VAL A 161 6.35 2.43 17.76
CA VAL A 161 6.87 1.85 16.53
C VAL A 161 5.75 1.45 15.57
N PHE A 162 4.63 0.95 16.10
CA PHE A 162 3.48 0.53 15.31
C PHE A 162 2.83 1.73 14.64
N ILE A 163 2.63 2.82 15.38
CA ILE A 163 2.09 4.07 14.85
C ILE A 163 3.03 4.67 13.81
N THR A 164 4.34 4.73 14.11
CA THR A 164 5.30 5.36 13.19
C THR A 164 5.36 4.64 11.85
N ILE A 165 5.39 3.31 11.86
CA ILE A 165 5.42 2.51 10.63
C ILE A 165 4.07 2.58 9.90
N ALA A 166 2.94 2.50 10.61
CA ALA A 166 1.62 2.66 10.00
C ALA A 166 1.49 4.00 9.26
N LEU A 167 1.88 5.10 9.91
CA LEU A 167 1.91 6.43 9.29
C LEU A 167 2.89 6.47 8.11
N GLY A 168 4.08 5.89 8.24
CA GLY A 168 5.05 5.82 7.15
C GLY A 168 4.52 5.09 5.92
N ILE A 169 3.83 3.96 6.10
CA ILE A 169 3.20 3.22 5.00
C ILE A 169 2.10 4.08 4.37
N ILE A 170 1.19 4.64 5.17
CA ILE A 170 0.06 5.44 4.66
C ILE A 170 0.57 6.69 3.92
N PHE A 171 1.44 7.47 4.54
CA PHE A 171 1.96 8.70 3.93
C PHE A 171 2.81 8.42 2.69
N SER A 172 3.67 7.40 2.73
CA SER A 172 4.46 7.04 1.55
C SER A 172 3.55 6.64 0.39
N GLN A 173 2.56 5.77 0.61
CA GLN A 173 1.60 5.37 -0.41
C GLN A 173 0.78 6.55 -0.94
N PHE A 174 0.31 7.42 -0.06
CA PHE A 174 -0.41 8.64 -0.45
C PHE A 174 0.44 9.54 -1.35
N CYS A 175 1.69 9.83 -0.96
CA CYS A 175 2.62 10.65 -1.74
C CYS A 175 2.90 10.05 -3.12
N VAL A 176 3.11 8.73 -3.20
CA VAL A 176 3.36 8.01 -4.46
C VAL A 176 2.16 8.09 -5.39
N VAL A 177 0.97 7.76 -4.90
CA VAL A 177 -0.27 7.81 -5.68
C VAL A 177 -0.56 9.22 -6.17
N MET A 178 -0.43 10.23 -5.30
CA MET A 178 -0.64 11.63 -5.67
C MET A 178 0.36 12.11 -6.72
N TYR A 179 1.64 11.75 -6.56
CA TYR A 179 2.67 12.10 -7.54
C TYR A 179 2.37 11.49 -8.91
N ILE A 180 1.98 10.21 -8.96
CA ILE A 180 1.61 9.55 -10.22
C ILE A 180 0.40 10.23 -10.83
N MET A 181 -0.68 10.47 -10.06
CA MET A 181 -1.90 11.10 -10.56
C MET A 181 -1.63 12.49 -11.17
N ILE A 182 -0.85 13.34 -10.48
CA ILE A 182 -0.52 14.69 -10.96
C ILE A 182 0.30 14.63 -12.25
N ASN A 183 1.32 13.76 -12.32
CA ASN A 183 2.16 13.64 -13.51
C ASN A 183 1.41 12.99 -14.68
N THR A 184 0.48 12.08 -14.40
CA THR A 184 -0.43 11.50 -15.41
C THR A 184 -1.30 12.59 -16.03
N HIS A 185 -1.91 13.47 -15.23
CA HIS A 185 -2.74 14.56 -15.75
C HIS A 185 -1.95 15.60 -16.57
N LYS A 186 -0.67 15.80 -16.26
CA LYS A 186 0.20 16.73 -17.01
C LYS A 186 0.73 16.13 -18.31
N SER A 187 1.04 14.83 -18.33
CA SER A 187 1.66 14.16 -19.49
C SER A 187 0.66 13.77 -20.58
N LEU A 188 -0.64 13.74 -20.27
CA LEU A 188 -1.70 13.26 -21.16
C LEU A 188 -2.62 14.38 -21.69
N LYS A 189 -2.26 15.64 -21.43
CA LYS A 189 -2.74 16.82 -22.15
C LYS A 189 -1.77 17.16 -23.26
#